data_AF-A0A507CH36-F1
#
_entry.id   AF-A0A507CH36-F1
#
_cell.length_a   1.000
_cell.length_b   1.000
_cell.length_c   1.000
_cell.angle_alpha   90.00
_cell.angle_beta   90.00
_cell.angle_gamma   90.00
#
_symmetry.space_group_name_H-M   'P 1'
#
loop_
_entity.id
_entity.type
_entity.pdbx_description
1 polymer ?
#
loop_
_entity_poly.entity_id
_entity_poly.type
_entity_poly.pdbx_seq_one_letter_code
_entity_poly.pdbx_strand_id
1 'polypeptide(L)'
;KRIIENSCNRPGIERIVVEDTSIEAARVMIDVASMQVQTLDALTLDDLQQVYELSERYEVDSLPILVTDAVVKNILNEDTAFDLLDYSEERFIMHAMNGWA
;
A
#
# COMPACT_ATOMS: atom_id res chain seq x y z
N LYS A 1 4.47 19.98 10.39
CA LYS A 1 4.65 18.80 11.26
C LYS A 1 3.47 18.72 12.22
N ARG A 2 2.60 17.71 12.08
CA ARG A 2 1.56 17.41 13.07
C ARG A 2 1.86 16.02 13.63
N ILE A 3 1.90 15.92 14.96
CA ILE A 3 2.16 14.71 15.72
C ILE A 3 0.80 14.09 16.01
N ILE A 4 0.63 12.81 15.69
CA ILE A 4 -0.52 12.01 16.12
C ILE A 4 -0.04 11.23 17.34
N GLU A 5 -0.51 11.60 18.53
CA GLU A 5 -0.22 10.88 19.77
C GLU A 5 -1.31 9.83 19.99
N ASN A 6 -0.93 8.56 20.04
CA ASN A 6 -1.83 7.47 20.44
C ASN A 6 -1.33 6.85 21.73
N SER A 7 -2.15 6.94 22.79
CA SER A 7 -1.86 6.48 24.14
C SER A 7 -2.18 5.00 24.30
N CYS A 8 -1.39 4.12 23.67
CA CYS A 8 -1.45 2.69 23.93
C CYS A 8 -0.41 2.29 25.00
N ASN A 9 -0.90 2.01 26.21
CA ASN A 9 -0.13 1.74 27.42
C ASN A 9 0.45 0.31 27.44
N ARG A 10 1.48 0.04 26.62
CA ARG A 10 2.40 -1.11 26.80
C ARG A 10 3.78 -0.57 27.20
N PRO A 11 4.36 -0.99 28.34
CA PRO A 11 5.70 -0.55 28.70
C PRO A 11 6.71 -1.10 27.68
N GLY A 12 7.34 -0.21 26.90
CA GLY A 12 8.55 -0.53 26.14
C GLY A 12 8.61 -0.07 24.68
N ILE A 13 7.52 0.37 24.06
CA ILE A 13 7.57 0.91 22.68
C ILE A 13 6.65 2.13 22.59
N GLU A 14 7.22 3.33 22.79
CA GLU A 14 6.48 4.59 22.68
C GLU A 14 6.37 5.08 21.22
N ARG A 15 7.23 4.58 20.33
CA ARG A 15 7.29 5.01 18.93
C ARG A 15 7.86 3.93 18.04
N ILE A 16 7.16 3.63 16.95
CA ILE A 16 7.67 2.85 15.82
C ILE A 16 7.79 3.80 14.65
N VAL A 17 8.94 3.79 13.98
CA VAL A 17 9.17 4.54 12.75
C VAL A 17 9.14 3.53 11.61
N VAL A 18 8.26 3.77 10.65
CA VAL A 18 8.26 3.07 9.36
C VAL A 18 8.95 4.00 8.38
N GLU A 19 10.08 3.56 7.85
CA GLU A 19 10.86 4.29 6.84
C GLU A 19 10.44 3.80 5.44
N ASP A 20 10.71 4.61 4.42
CA ASP A 20 10.49 4.25 3.00
C ASP A 20 9.04 3.87 2.66
N THR A 21 8.06 4.58 3.23
CA THR A 21 6.63 4.42 2.93
C THR A 21 5.91 5.75 3.05
N SER A 22 4.98 6.02 2.13
CA SER A 22 4.15 7.21 2.18
C SER A 22 3.21 7.20 3.39
N ILE A 23 2.90 8.39 3.92
CA ILE A 23 2.03 8.51 5.10
C ILE A 23 0.64 7.98 4.74
N GLU A 24 0.21 8.22 3.52
CA GLU A 24 -1.05 7.83 2.92
C GLU A 24 -1.15 6.31 2.85
N ALA A 25 -0.13 5.62 2.32
CA ALA A 25 -0.11 4.16 2.26
C ALA A 25 -0.13 3.53 3.66
N ALA A 26 0.66 4.07 4.60
CA ALA A 26 0.67 3.60 5.98
C ALA A 26 -0.69 3.78 6.67
N ARG A 27 -1.39 4.89 6.41
CA ARG A 27 -2.74 5.14 6.94
C ARG A 27 -3.74 4.13 6.42
N VAL A 28 -3.71 3.80 5.14
CA VAL A 28 -4.56 2.77 4.55
C VAL A 28 -4.35 1.44 5.27
N MET A 29 -3.11 1.03 5.54
CA MET A 29 -2.85 -0.20 6.29
C MET A 29 -3.46 -0.17 7.71
N ILE A 30 -3.32 0.96 8.41
CA ILE A 30 -3.87 1.16 9.76
C ILE A 30 -5.40 1.14 9.76
N ASP A 31 -6.01 1.77 8.78
CA ASP A 31 -7.47 1.86 8.67
C ASP A 31 -8.07 0.47 8.39
N VAL A 32 -7.38 -0.40 7.63
CA VAL A 32 -7.84 -1.77 7.34
C VAL A 32 -7.77 -2.56 8.63
N ALA A 33 -6.64 -2.50 9.33
CA ALA A 33 -6.45 -3.16 10.61
C ALA A 33 -7.48 -2.69 11.65
N SER A 34 -7.94 -1.44 11.54
CA SER A 34 -8.94 -0.83 12.44
C SER A 34 -10.39 -1.05 11.99
N MET A 35 -10.63 -1.79 10.91
CA MET A 35 -11.95 -2.04 10.31
C MET A 35 -12.72 -0.76 9.96
N GLN A 36 -12.01 0.32 9.62
CA GLN A 36 -12.63 1.57 9.19
C GLN A 36 -12.95 1.53 7.69
N VAL A 37 -14.01 2.25 7.27
CA VAL A 37 -14.36 2.38 5.85
C VAL A 37 -13.26 3.16 5.15
N GLN A 38 -12.71 2.57 4.09
CA GLN A 38 -11.63 3.17 3.33
C GLN A 38 -12.12 3.75 2.02
N THR A 39 -11.49 4.85 1.61
CA THR A 39 -11.61 5.37 0.24
C THR A 39 -10.21 5.45 -0.34
N LEU A 40 -9.95 4.63 -1.36
CA LEU A 40 -8.70 4.63 -2.10
C LEU A 40 -8.73 5.64 -3.27
N ASP A 41 -9.89 6.27 -3.51
CA ASP A 41 -10.16 7.09 -4.70
C ASP A 41 -9.34 8.38 -4.80
N ALA A 42 -8.80 8.86 -3.67
CA ALA A 42 -8.02 10.09 -3.61
C ALA A 42 -6.49 9.86 -3.64
N LEU A 43 -6.05 8.61 -3.78
CA LEU A 43 -4.63 8.25 -3.75
C LEU A 43 -3.98 8.39 -5.11
N THR A 44 -2.68 8.69 -5.11
CA THR A 44 -1.88 8.69 -6.33
C THR A 44 -1.53 7.26 -6.76
N LEU A 45 -1.02 7.09 -7.98
CA LEU A 45 -0.53 5.78 -8.44
C LEU A 45 0.59 5.24 -7.53
N ASP A 46 1.53 6.09 -7.11
CA ASP A 46 2.62 5.73 -6.20
C ASP A 46 2.09 5.26 -4.84
N ASP A 47 1.13 5.98 -4.26
CA ASP A 47 0.50 5.57 -2.99
C ASP A 47 -0.18 4.19 -3.13
N LEU A 48 -0.90 3.97 -4.23
CA LEU A 48 -1.59 2.70 -4.50
C LEU A 48 -0.60 1.54 -4.69
N GLN A 49 0.51 1.75 -5.40
CA GLN A 49 1.59 0.77 -5.54
C GLN A 49 2.20 0.42 -4.18
N GLN A 50 2.47 1.41 -3.33
CA GLN A 50 2.99 1.17 -1.99
C GLN A 50 1.99 0.42 -1.09
N VAL A 51 0.68 0.75 -1.16
CA VAL A 51 -0.36 -0.02 -0.44
C VAL A 51 -0.37 -1.47 -0.91
N TYR A 52 -0.27 -1.72 -2.22
CA TYR A 52 -0.21 -3.07 -2.77
C TYR A 52 0.98 -3.84 -2.19
N GLU A 53 2.17 -3.25 -2.22
CA GLU A 53 3.40 -3.89 -1.70
C GLU A 53 3.34 -4.17 -0.20
N LEU A 54 2.83 -3.22 0.59
CA LEU A 54 2.61 -3.42 2.02
C LEU A 54 1.60 -4.52 2.28
N SER A 55 0.55 -4.60 1.47
CA SER A 55 -0.47 -5.64 1.61
C SER A 55 0.08 -7.03 1.33
N GLU A 56 0.93 -7.20 0.32
CA GLU A 56 1.61 -8.48 0.09
C GLU A 56 2.63 -8.77 1.19
N ARG A 57 3.43 -7.77 1.60
CA ARG A 57 4.46 -7.93 2.64
C ARG A 57 3.88 -8.35 3.99
N TYR A 58 2.71 -7.83 4.35
CA TYR A 58 2.05 -8.09 5.63
C TYR A 58 0.86 -9.06 5.51
N GLU A 59 0.73 -9.76 4.38
CA GLU A 59 -0.30 -10.78 4.13
C GLU A 59 -1.73 -10.28 4.38
N VAL A 60 -2.04 -9.07 3.91
CA VAL A 60 -3.38 -8.47 3.98
C VAL A 60 -4.13 -8.75 2.68
N ASP A 61 -4.63 -9.98 2.53
CA ASP A 61 -5.18 -10.55 1.29
C ASP A 61 -6.32 -9.75 0.62
N SER A 62 -7.07 -8.96 1.38
CA SER A 62 -8.19 -8.18 0.85
C SER A 62 -7.75 -6.92 0.10
N LEU A 63 -6.60 -6.34 0.46
CA LEU A 63 -6.14 -5.06 -0.08
C LEU A 63 -5.67 -5.10 -1.54
N PRO A 64 -4.94 -6.13 -2.02
CA PRO A 64 -4.51 -6.20 -3.42
C PRO A 64 -5.65 -6.03 -4.42
N ILE A 65 -6.79 -6.66 -4.13
CA ILE A 65 -7.99 -6.59 -4.98
C ILE A 65 -8.58 -5.18 -4.96
N LEU A 66 -8.67 -4.56 -3.77
CA LEU A 66 -9.20 -3.19 -3.62
C LEU A 66 -8.31 -2.15 -4.30
N VAL A 67 -6.98 -2.30 -4.20
CA VAL A 67 -6.02 -1.44 -4.88
C VAL A 67 -6.17 -1.58 -6.40
N THR A 68 -6.26 -2.80 -6.91
CA THR A 68 -6.42 -3.04 -8.35
C THR A 68 -7.72 -2.41 -8.88
N ASP A 69 -8.81 -2.54 -8.13
CA ASP A 69 -10.09 -1.90 -8.46
C ASP A 69 -9.98 -0.36 -8.48
N ALA A 70 -9.28 0.23 -7.50
CA ALA A 70 -9.03 1.67 -7.45
C ALA A 70 -8.15 2.16 -8.62
N VAL A 71 -7.11 1.42 -8.98
CA VAL A 71 -6.25 1.72 -10.14
C VAL A 71 -7.07 1.71 -11.42
N VAL A 72 -7.87 0.67 -11.65
CA VAL A 72 -8.69 0.55 -12.87
C VAL A 72 -9.73 1.68 -12.96
N LYS A 73 -10.34 2.06 -11.84
CA LYS A 73 -11.40 3.08 -11.83
C LYS A 73 -10.88 4.51 -11.94
N ASN A 74 -9.77 4.82 -11.28
CA ASN A 74 -9.35 6.20 -11.03
C ASN A 74 -8.05 6.59 -11.72
N ILE A 75 -7.19 5.61 -12.05
CA ILE A 75 -5.82 5.88 -12.53
C ILE A 75 -5.61 5.42 -13.97
N LEU A 76 -6.16 4.27 -14.37
CA LEU A 76 -5.91 3.68 -15.67
C LEU A 76 -6.45 4.56 -16.81
N ASN A 77 -5.54 5.14 -17.58
CA ASN A 77 -5.83 5.92 -18.78
C ASN A 77 -4.64 5.84 -19.76
N GLU A 78 -4.73 6.56 -20.88
CA GLU A 78 -3.69 6.51 -21.93
C GLU A 78 -2.30 6.98 -21.44
N ASP A 79 -2.24 7.88 -20.45
CA ASP A 79 -0.99 8.42 -19.91
C ASP A 79 -0.33 7.47 -18.90
N THR A 80 -1.11 6.67 -18.18
CA THR A 80 -0.63 5.81 -17.08
C THR A 80 -0.51 4.33 -17.43
N ALA A 81 -1.03 3.91 -18.59
CA ALA A 81 -1.08 2.51 -18.99
C ALA A 81 0.32 1.87 -19.09
N PHE A 82 1.32 2.60 -19.60
CA PHE A 82 2.68 2.08 -19.72
C PHE A 82 3.36 1.95 -18.35
N ASP A 83 3.24 2.94 -17.48
CA ASP A 83 3.78 2.86 -16.11
C ASP A 83 3.21 1.66 -15.34
N LEU A 84 1.92 1.36 -15.54
CA LEU A 84 1.27 0.19 -14.96
C LEU A 84 1.77 -1.14 -15.54
N LEU A 85 2.04 -1.18 -16.85
CA LEU A 85 2.61 -2.36 -17.51
C LEU A 85 4.03 -2.62 -17.01
N ASP A 86 4.87 -1.58 -16.97
CA ASP A 86 6.25 -1.65 -16.49
C ASP A 86 6.28 -2.15 -15.03
N TYR A 87 5.43 -1.57 -14.16
CA TYR A 87 5.29 -2.03 -12.79
C TYR A 87 4.90 -3.53 -12.72
N SER A 88 3.94 -3.97 -13.54
CA SER A 88 3.50 -5.37 -13.55
C SER A 88 4.60 -6.33 -14.01
N GLU A 89 5.42 -5.92 -14.98
CA GLU A 89 6.55 -6.70 -15.49
C GLU A 89 7.66 -6.80 -14.43
N GLU A 90 8.03 -5.70 -13.79
CA GLU A 90 9.01 -5.68 -12.70
C GLU A 90 8.60 -6.62 -11.55
N ARG A 91 7.32 -6.57 -11.14
CA ARG A 91 6.77 -7.48 -10.12
C ARG A 91 6.83 -8.93 -10.57
N PHE A 92 6.46 -9.22 -11.82
CA PHE A 92 6.54 -10.58 -12.36
C PHE A 92 7.97 -11.11 -12.36
N ILE A 93 8.94 -10.31 -12.78
CA ILE A 93 10.36 -10.67 -12.79
C ILE A 93 10.85 -10.92 -11.36
N MET A 94 10.54 -10.04 -10.40
CA MET A 94 10.91 -10.24 -9.00
C MET A 94 10.33 -11.54 -8.41
N HIS A 95 9.06 -11.83 -8.67
CA HIS A 95 8.43 -13.08 -8.24
C HIS A 95 9.04 -14.31 -8.91
N ALA A 96 9.33 -14.23 -10.21
CA ALA A 96 9.99 -15.31 -10.96
C ALA A 96 11.41 -15.60 -10.43
N MET A 97 12.16 -14.55 -10.05
CA MET A 97 13.50 -14.67 -9.50
C MET A 97 13.52 -15.21 -8.05
N ASN A 98 12.48 -14.92 -7.25
CA ASN A 98 12.38 -15.38 -5.87
C ASN A 98 11.69 -16.75 -5.71
N GLY A 99 11.13 -17.31 -6.79
CA GLY A 99 10.31 -18.54 -6.77
C GLY A 99 10.98 -19.83 -7.27
N TRP A 100 12.31 -19.86 -7.46
CA TRP A 100 13.06 -21.07 -7.87
C TRP A 100 14.38 -21.22 -7.08
N ALA A 101 14.32 -21.14 -5.74
CA ALA A 101 15.42 -21.50 -4.83
C ALA A 101 14.93 -22.40 -3.70
#